data_AF-A0A7S6UFS7-F1
#
_entry.id   AF-A0A7S6UFS7-F1
#
_cell.length_a   1.000
_cell.length_b   1.000
_cell.length_c   1.000
_cell.angle_alpha   90.00
_cell.angle_beta   90.00
_cell.angle_gamma   90.00
#
_symmetry.space_group_name_H-M   'P 1'
#
loop_
_entity.id
_entity.type
_entity.pdbx_description
1 polymer ?
#
loop_
_entity_poly.entity_id
_entity_poly.type
_entity_poly.pdbx_seq_one_letter_code
_entity_poly.pdbx_strand_id
1 'polypeptide(L)'
;MSTSQPSESAIQAHLGMLQNVVQRMASNSASCKTWCITIVSAIIVAVADKPNEKLLWIAAIPIPAFLLLDAYYLGLERGFRDSYNTFVSRYCSGTLRSEDVFCISPSKDVNWLRFEAFTSFSILGFYLPLAAIVAVVKAIIT
;
A
#
# COMPACT_ATOMS: atom_id res chain seq x y z
N MET A 1 -41.10 -14.01 -6.77
CA MET A 1 -39.65 -14.31 -6.84
C MET A 1 -38.99 -13.56 -5.70
N SER A 2 -38.87 -14.20 -4.53
CA SER A 2 -38.37 -13.59 -3.31
C SER A 2 -36.88 -13.32 -3.44
N THR A 3 -36.49 -12.05 -3.60
CA THR A 3 -35.11 -11.61 -3.35
C THR A 3 -34.82 -11.81 -1.86
N SER A 4 -34.39 -13.01 -1.48
CA SER A 4 -34.03 -13.34 -0.11
C SER A 4 -32.85 -12.46 0.29
N GLN A 5 -33.10 -11.51 1.18
CA GLN A 5 -32.04 -10.72 1.81
C GLN A 5 -30.95 -11.69 2.33
N PRO A 6 -29.65 -11.40 2.08
CA PRO A 6 -28.58 -12.27 2.55
C PRO A 6 -28.60 -12.38 4.08
N SER A 7 -28.25 -13.54 4.63
CA SER A 7 -28.22 -13.74 6.08
C SER A 7 -27.19 -12.81 6.73
N GLU A 8 -27.46 -12.37 7.96
CA GLU A 8 -26.53 -11.52 8.72
C GLU A 8 -25.14 -12.13 8.84
N SER A 9 -25.07 -13.46 9.00
CA SER A 9 -23.81 -14.22 9.01
C SER A 9 -23.03 -14.11 7.71
N ALA A 10 -23.70 -14.11 6.55
CA ALA A 10 -23.05 -13.99 5.24
C ALA A 10 -22.50 -12.56 5.03
N ILE A 11 -23.23 -11.55 5.49
CA ILE A 11 -22.79 -10.15 5.48
C ILE A 11 -21.54 -9.96 6.35
N GLN A 12 -21.57 -10.46 7.59
CA GLN A 12 -20.42 -10.39 8.49
C GLN A 12 -19.20 -11.12 7.91
N ALA A 13 -19.40 -12.29 7.31
CA ALA A 13 -18.33 -13.04 6.65
C ALA A 13 -17.72 -12.26 5.48
N HIS A 14 -18.55 -11.64 4.62
CA HIS A 14 -18.07 -10.85 3.48
C HIS A 14 -17.27 -9.62 3.93
N LEU A 15 -17.78 -8.85 4.90
CA LEU A 15 -17.06 -7.71 5.47
C LEU A 15 -15.76 -8.14 6.15
N GLY A 16 -15.77 -9.28 6.84
CA GLY A 16 -14.58 -9.88 7.43
C GLY A 16 -13.53 -10.26 6.38
N MET A 17 -13.93 -10.84 5.25
CA MET A 17 -13.02 -11.16 4.14
C MET A 17 -12.40 -9.88 3.55
N LEU A 18 -13.20 -8.84 3.27
CA LEU A 18 -12.68 -7.57 2.78
C LEU A 18 -11.69 -6.93 3.76
N GLN A 19 -12.02 -6.91 5.06
CA GLN A 19 -11.14 -6.36 6.08
C GLN A 19 -9.80 -7.12 6.18
N ASN A 20 -9.82 -8.45 6.06
CA ASN A 20 -8.60 -9.26 5.99
C ASN A 20 -7.73 -8.89 4.78
N VAL A 21 -8.34 -8.66 3.61
CA VAL A 21 -7.59 -8.22 2.42
C VAL A 21 -6.97 -6.83 2.64
N VAL A 22 -7.73 -5.87 3.19
CA VAL A 22 -7.24 -4.53 3.55
C VAL A 22 -6.04 -4.62 4.49
N GLN A 23 -6.12 -5.42 5.56
CA GLN A 23 -5.02 -5.62 6.49
C GLN A 23 -3.77 -6.21 5.82
N ARG A 24 -3.93 -7.16 4.90
CA ARG A 24 -2.80 -7.72 4.14
C ARG A 24 -2.14 -6.68 3.25
N MET A 25 -2.91 -5.79 2.61
CA MET A 25 -2.35 -4.70 1.79
C MET A 25 -1.57 -3.69 2.64
N ALA A 26 -2.13 -3.27 3.78
CA ALA A 26 -1.45 -2.38 4.72
C ALA A 26 -0.17 -3.01 5.28
N SER A 27 -0.20 -4.30 5.65
CA SER A 27 0.97 -5.03 6.12
C SER A 27 2.06 -5.15 5.04
N ASN A 28 1.68 -5.40 3.79
CA ASN A 28 2.64 -5.46 2.70
C ASN A 28 3.26 -4.08 2.39
N SER A 29 2.48 -3.00 2.46
CA SER A 29 2.95 -1.61 2.38
C SER A 29 3.99 -1.30 3.48
N ALA A 30 3.69 -1.64 4.74
CA ALA A 30 4.63 -1.47 5.85
C ALA A 30 5.92 -2.31 5.69
N SER A 31 5.79 -3.50 5.09
CA SER A 31 6.92 -4.38 4.81
C SER A 31 7.84 -3.78 3.74
N CYS A 32 7.29 -3.14 2.69
CA CYS A 32 8.08 -2.42 1.69
C CYS A 32 8.94 -1.32 2.33
N LYS A 33 8.35 -0.52 3.23
CA LYS A 33 9.08 0.51 3.98
C LYS A 33 10.21 -0.08 4.83
N THR A 34 9.90 -1.14 5.58
CA THR A 34 10.87 -1.81 6.47
C THR A 34 12.06 -2.36 5.68
N TRP A 35 11.82 -3.12 4.61
CA TRP A 35 12.89 -3.68 3.77
C TRP A 35 13.70 -2.60 3.06
N CYS A 36 13.06 -1.51 2.63
CA CYS A 36 13.75 -0.38 2.02
C CYS A 36 14.75 0.25 3.01
N ILE A 37 14.33 0.58 4.25
CA ILE A 37 15.24 1.10 5.27
C ILE A 37 16.36 0.13 5.57
N THR A 38 16.06 -1.16 5.75
CA THR A 38 17.07 -2.17 6.09
C THR A 38 18.17 -2.24 5.03
N ILE A 39 17.79 -2.31 3.74
CA ILE A 39 18.75 -2.40 2.63
C ILE A 39 19.53 -1.09 2.50
N VAL A 40 18.86 0.06 2.52
CA VAL A 40 19.53 1.38 2.40
C VAL A 40 20.50 1.59 3.55
N SER A 41 20.10 1.28 4.79
CA SER A 41 20.94 1.43 5.98
C SER A 41 22.17 0.51 5.92
N ALA A 42 22.00 -0.75 5.51
CA ALA A 42 23.11 -1.68 5.37
C ALA A 42 24.15 -1.19 4.35
N ILE A 43 23.69 -0.61 3.23
CA ILE A 43 24.58 -0.07 2.21
C ILE A 43 25.28 1.20 2.71
N ILE A 44 24.58 2.11 3.40
CA ILE A 44 25.18 3.32 3.98
C ILE A 44 26.30 2.94 4.97
N VAL A 45 26.07 1.97 5.85
CA VAL A 45 27.09 1.48 6.79
C VAL A 45 28.30 0.91 6.04
N ALA A 46 28.06 0.10 5.00
CA ALA A 46 29.14 -0.47 4.18
C ALA A 46 29.97 0.62 3.46
N VAL A 47 29.33 1.70 3.02
CA VAL A 47 30.00 2.85 2.39
C VAL A 47 30.80 3.67 3.41
N ALA A 48 30.32 3.79 4.65
CA ALA A 48 31.02 4.51 5.71
C ALA A 48 32.37 3.85 6.07
N ASP A 49 32.45 2.51 6.01
CA ASP A 49 33.70 1.77 6.27
C ASP A 49 34.70 1.88 5.10
N LYS A 50 34.21 1.88 3.85
CA LYS A 50 35.02 1.95 2.63
C LYS A 50 34.34 2.86 1.61
N PRO A 51 34.66 4.17 1.58
CA PRO A 51 33.98 5.13 0.71
C PRO A 51 34.15 4.72 -0.75
N ASN A 52 33.04 4.36 -1.38
CA ASN A 52 32.97 4.01 -2.79
C ASN A 52 31.67 4.57 -3.36
N GLU A 53 31.80 5.60 -4.20
CA GLU A 53 30.66 6.29 -4.81
C GLU A 53 29.76 5.33 -5.61
N LYS A 54 30.31 4.26 -6.19
CA LYS A 54 29.54 3.26 -6.92
C LYS A 54 28.59 2.49 -6.01
N LEU A 55 29.00 2.21 -4.76
CA LEU A 55 28.19 1.49 -3.79
C LEU A 55 27.02 2.35 -3.29
N LEU A 56 27.20 3.67 -3.24
CA LEU A 56 26.12 4.60 -2.90
C LEU A 56 25.05 4.69 -3.99
N TRP A 57 25.41 4.61 -5.27
CA TRP A 57 24.43 4.50 -6.35
C TRP A 57 23.56 3.24 -6.23
N ILE A 58 24.12 2.14 -5.71
CA ILE A 58 23.36 0.92 -5.44
C ILE A 58 22.35 1.13 -4.30
N ALA A 59 22.68 1.96 -3.30
CA ALA A 59 21.74 2.33 -2.23
C ALA A 59 20.50 3.08 -2.72
N ALA A 60 20.62 3.80 -3.84
CA ALA A 60 19.50 4.55 -4.43
C ALA A 60 18.53 3.66 -5.21
N ILE A 61 18.95 2.49 -5.71
CA ILE A 61 18.12 1.56 -6.51
C ILE A 61 16.89 1.02 -5.76
N PRO A 62 16.97 0.54 -4.50
CA PRO A 62 15.80 0.00 -3.80
C PRO A 62 14.73 1.06 -3.53
N ILE A 63 15.08 2.35 -3.43
CA ILE A 63 14.14 3.44 -3.11
C ILE A 63 12.98 3.51 -4.11
N PRO A 64 13.18 3.73 -5.42
CA PRO A 64 12.08 3.77 -6.40
C PRO A 64 11.37 2.43 -6.53
N ALA A 65 12.09 1.30 -6.42
CA ALA A 65 11.48 -0.03 -6.52
C ALA A 65 10.47 -0.28 -5.39
N PHE A 66 10.86 -0.03 -4.13
CA PHE A 66 9.96 -0.16 -2.99
C PHE A 66 8.88 0.92 -2.96
N LEU A 67 9.16 2.13 -3.44
CA LEU A 67 8.18 3.21 -3.56
C LEU A 67 7.04 2.82 -4.52
N LEU A 68 7.36 2.28 -5.69
CA LEU A 68 6.37 1.80 -6.66
C LEU A 68 5.50 0.69 -6.05
N LEU A 69 6.10 -0.27 -5.35
CA LEU A 69 5.38 -1.34 -4.67
C LEU A 69 4.49 -0.80 -3.54
N ASP A 70 5.01 0.09 -2.69
CA ASP A 70 4.27 0.70 -1.59
C ASP A 70 3.05 1.48 -2.10
N ALA A 71 3.21 2.25 -3.17
CA ALA A 71 2.12 2.96 -3.85
C ALA A 71 1.08 2.01 -4.44
N TYR A 72 1.53 0.89 -5.01
CA TYR A 72 0.64 -0.15 -5.52
C TYR A 72 -0.22 -0.77 -4.40
N TYR A 73 0.38 -1.15 -3.27
CA TYR A 73 -0.35 -1.73 -2.14
C TYR A 73 -1.30 -0.73 -1.49
N LEU A 74 -0.89 0.53 -1.34
CA LEU A 74 -1.76 1.58 -0.83
C LEU A 74 -2.96 1.86 -1.76
N GLY A 75 -2.75 1.85 -3.08
CA GLY A 75 -3.83 1.99 -4.06
C GLY A 75 -4.84 0.83 -3.97
N LEU A 76 -4.35 -0.41 -3.79
CA LEU A 76 -5.21 -1.57 -3.57
C LEU A 76 -5.99 -1.47 -2.26
N GLU A 77 -5.34 -1.08 -1.16
CA GLU A 77 -5.97 -0.88 0.14
C GLU A 77 -7.15 0.09 0.03
N ARG A 78 -6.93 1.27 -0.58
CA ARG A 78 -7.98 2.27 -0.83
C ARG A 78 -9.12 1.67 -1.66
N GLY A 79 -8.80 0.94 -2.73
CA GLY A 79 -9.83 0.32 -3.60
C GLY A 79 -10.69 -0.73 -2.88
N PHE A 80 -10.11 -1.50 -1.96
CA PHE A 80 -10.87 -2.45 -1.12
C PHE A 80 -11.67 -1.75 -0.02
N ARG A 81 -11.13 -0.68 0.57
CA ARG A 81 -11.83 0.15 1.55
C ARG A 81 -13.04 0.86 0.95
N ASP A 82 -12.96 1.28 -0.31
CA ASP A 82 -14.09 1.86 -1.03
C ASP A 82 -15.17 0.80 -1.34
N SER A 83 -14.77 -0.41 -1.73
CA SER A 83 -15.70 -1.54 -1.88
C SER A 83 -16.39 -1.86 -0.54
N TYR A 84 -15.65 -1.85 0.57
CA TYR A 84 -16.20 -2.04 1.92
C TYR A 84 -17.23 -0.97 2.27
N ASN A 85 -16.89 0.31 2.11
CA ASN A 85 -17.79 1.43 2.40
C ASN A 85 -19.04 1.41 1.51
N THR A 86 -18.87 1.07 0.24
CA THR A 86 -19.99 0.93 -0.71
C THR A 86 -20.93 -0.20 -0.28
N PHE A 87 -20.38 -1.35 0.14
CA PHE A 87 -21.17 -2.46 0.65
C PHE A 87 -21.95 -2.09 1.91
N VAL A 88 -21.30 -1.43 2.88
CA VAL A 88 -21.95 -0.96 4.12
C VAL A 88 -23.04 0.07 3.82
N SER A 89 -22.79 1.00 2.90
CA SER A 89 -23.80 1.98 2.46
C SER A 89 -25.03 1.29 1.87
N ARG A 90 -24.83 0.29 1.00
CA ARG A 90 -25.93 -0.51 0.42
C ARG A 90 -26.70 -1.32 1.45
N TYR A 91 -26.02 -1.79 2.51
CA TYR A 91 -26.65 -2.48 3.64
C TYR A 91 -27.57 -1.53 4.38
N CYS A 92 -27.08 -0.35 4.75
CA CYS A 92 -27.86 0.66 5.46
C CYS A 92 -29.04 1.20 4.64
N SER A 93 -28.91 1.30 3.31
CA SER A 93 -29.99 1.76 2.42
C SER A 93 -31.01 0.68 2.06
N GLY A 94 -30.84 -0.57 2.52
CA GLY A 94 -31.74 -1.68 2.21
C GLY A 94 -31.76 -2.11 0.73
N THR A 95 -30.79 -1.66 -0.06
CA THR A 95 -30.68 -1.95 -1.51
C THR A 95 -29.76 -3.12 -1.81
N LEU A 96 -29.30 -3.86 -0.79
CA LEU A 96 -28.45 -5.02 -0.97
C LEU A 96 -29.13 -6.13 -1.76
N ARG A 97 -28.39 -6.67 -2.72
CA ARG A 97 -28.75 -7.89 -3.44
C ARG A 97 -27.85 -9.03 -3.01
N SER A 98 -28.38 -10.25 -3.04
CA SER A 98 -27.63 -11.45 -2.67
C SER A 98 -26.41 -11.70 -3.59
N GLU A 99 -26.45 -11.14 -4.80
CA GLU A 99 -25.36 -11.15 -5.79
C GLU A 99 -24.12 -10.37 -5.33
N ASP A 100 -24.28 -9.32 -4.52
CA ASP A 100 -23.18 -8.46 -4.07
C ASP A 100 -22.27 -9.15 -3.02
N VAL A 101 -22.76 -10.21 -2.36
CA VAL A 101 -22.07 -10.90 -1.25
C VAL A 101 -20.95 -11.82 -1.74
N PHE A 102 -20.94 -12.19 -3.03
CA PHE A 102 -19.99 -13.16 -3.59
C PHE A 102 -18.86 -12.55 -4.42
N CYS A 103 -18.83 -11.23 -4.61
CA CYS A 103 -17.80 -10.57 -5.40
C CYS A 103 -16.79 -9.83 -4.51
N ILE A 104 -15.56 -10.35 -4.45
CA ILE A 104 -14.42 -9.66 -3.83
C ILE A 104 -13.60 -9.03 -4.96
N SER A 105 -13.89 -7.78 -5.29
CA SER A 105 -13.13 -7.02 -6.28
C SER A 105 -12.89 -5.61 -5.75
N PRO A 106 -11.68 -5.05 -5.92
CA PRO A 106 -11.47 -3.63 -5.65
C PRO A 106 -12.37 -2.79 -6.57
N SER A 107 -12.83 -1.65 -6.07
CA SER A 107 -13.64 -0.72 -6.87
C SER A 107 -12.91 -0.36 -8.16
N LYS A 108 -13.66 -0.19 -9.26
CA LYS A 108 -13.13 -0.13 -10.65
C LYS A 108 -12.15 1.02 -10.90
N ASP A 109 -12.12 2.05 -10.05
CA ASP A 109 -11.23 3.21 -10.19
C ASP A 109 -9.80 2.97 -9.68
N VAL A 110 -9.28 1.74 -9.83
CA VAL A 110 -7.93 1.37 -9.39
C VAL A 110 -6.83 2.22 -10.03
N ASN A 111 -7.02 2.73 -11.25
CA ASN A 111 -5.99 3.49 -11.95
C ASN A 111 -5.79 4.89 -11.35
N TRP A 112 -6.86 5.62 -11.01
CA TRP A 112 -6.76 6.93 -10.37
C TRP A 112 -6.22 6.82 -8.94
N LEU A 113 -6.76 5.87 -8.16
CA LEU A 113 -6.30 5.60 -6.79
C LEU A 113 -4.82 5.21 -6.73
N ARG A 114 -4.29 4.53 -7.76
CA ARG A 114 -2.86 4.19 -7.88
C ARG A 114 -1.98 5.40 -8.11
N PHE A 115 -2.39 6.35 -8.95
CA PHE A 115 -1.63 7.58 -9.16
C PHE A 115 -1.67 8.51 -7.94
N GLU A 116 -2.82 8.63 -7.29
CA GLU A 116 -2.98 9.40 -6.05
C GLU A 116 -2.26 8.76 -4.85
N ALA A 117 -1.94 7.47 -4.93
CA ALA A 117 -1.13 6.81 -3.91
C ALA A 117 0.31 7.36 -3.90
N PHE A 118 0.90 7.67 -5.05
CA PHE A 118 2.27 8.20 -5.15
C PHE A 118 2.46 9.54 -4.43
N THR A 119 1.43 10.38 -4.42
CA THR A 119 1.42 11.68 -3.73
C THR A 119 0.86 11.60 -2.31
N SER A 120 0.53 10.39 -1.83
CA SER A 120 0.01 10.21 -0.49
C SER A 120 1.04 10.61 0.56
N PHE A 121 0.56 11.28 1.62
CA PHE A 121 1.36 11.69 2.76
C PHE A 121 2.19 10.54 3.36
N SER A 122 1.64 9.32 3.40
CA SER A 122 2.36 8.16 3.95
C SER A 122 3.55 7.70 3.10
N ILE A 123 3.53 7.92 1.79
CA ILE A 123 4.61 7.54 0.89
C ILE A 123 5.63 8.67 0.84
N LEU A 124 5.15 9.88 0.59
CA LEU A 124 5.99 11.05 0.46
C LEU A 124 6.75 11.34 1.77
N GLY A 125 6.07 11.25 2.92
CA GLY A 125 6.68 11.44 4.24
C GLY A 125 7.70 10.37 4.63
N PHE A 126 7.75 9.24 3.93
CA PHE A 126 8.71 8.18 4.18
C PHE A 126 9.89 8.22 3.20
N TYR A 127 9.59 8.26 1.89
CA TYR A 127 10.62 8.13 0.87
C TYR A 127 11.39 9.43 0.61
N LEU A 128 10.80 10.62 0.84
CA LEU A 128 11.54 11.88 0.70
C LEU A 128 12.65 12.03 1.75
N PRO A 129 12.40 11.84 3.07
CA PRO A 129 13.48 11.88 4.04
C PRO A 129 14.55 10.82 3.78
N LEU A 130 14.15 9.61 3.36
CA LEU A 130 15.10 8.54 3.04
C LEU A 130 16.01 8.91 1.87
N ALA A 131 15.44 9.46 0.79
CA ALA A 131 16.21 9.95 -0.35
C ALA A 131 17.12 11.13 0.03
N ALA A 132 16.64 12.04 0.91
CA ALA A 132 17.44 13.14 1.43
C ALA A 132 18.65 12.64 2.23
N ILE A 133 18.49 11.61 3.06
CA ILE A 133 19.60 10.97 3.80
C ILE A 133 20.66 10.45 2.82
N VAL A 134 20.26 9.72 1.77
CA VAL A 134 21.20 9.21 0.75
C VAL A 134 21.91 10.36 0.03
N ALA A 135 21.20 11.45 -0.28
CA ALA A 135 21.79 12.64 -0.91
C ALA A 135 22.80 13.37 0.00
N VAL A 136 22.50 13.49 1.30
CA VAL A 136 23.43 14.06 2.28
C VAL A 136 24.68 13.20 2.40
N VAL A 137 24.53 11.87 2.52
CA VAL A 137 25.68 10.95 2.56
C VAL A 137 26.53 11.09 1.30
N LYS A 138 25.90 11.23 0.12
CA LYS A 138 26.62 11.48 -1.13
C LYS A 138 27.45 12.75 -1.08
N ALA A 139 26.87 13.86 -0.61
CA ALA A 139 27.55 15.15 -0.51
C ALA A 139 28.69 15.18 0.52
N ILE A 140 28.73 14.23 1.46
CA ILE A 140 29.83 14.09 2.42
C ILE A 140 31.01 13.30 1.82
N ILE A 141 30.73 12.37 0.91
CA ILE A 141 31.73 11.46 0.33
C ILE A 141 32.40 12.05 -0.92
N THR A 142 31.64 12.83 -1.72
CA THR A 142 32.14 13.59 -2.88
C THR A 142 32.87 14.85 -2.44
#